data_AF-A0A1G9WS44-F1
#
_entry.id   AF-A0A1G9WS44-F1
#
_cell.length_a   1.000
_cell.length_b   1.000
_cell.length_c   1.000
_cell.angle_alpha   90.00
_cell.angle_beta   90.00
_cell.angle_gamma   90.00
#
_symmetry.space_group_name_H-M   'P 1'
#
loop_
_entity.id
_entity.type
_entity.pdbx_description
1 polymer ?
#
loop_
_entity_poly.entity_id
_entity_poly.type
_entity_poly.pdbx_seq_one_letter_code
_entity_poly.pdbx_strand_id
1 'polypeptide(L)'
;MNPRERVAAAQAELLRALLANGGAPEGFDAERLAVQSKSLLAKRTRVMAAVRPDLAEALGDRFRELFHSYAKENPRPTGVGYRADAESFTTWLHTHGHLPRPRKPRRRWSVFKSREPHP
;
A
#
# COMPACT_ATOMS: atom_id res chain seq x y z
N MET A 1 12.97 31.74 8.04
CA MET A 1 12.37 30.86 7.03
C MET A 1 12.24 31.64 5.74
N ASN A 2 12.86 31.17 4.65
CA ASN A 2 12.77 31.84 3.35
C ASN A 2 11.40 31.57 2.69
N PRO A 3 11.00 32.33 1.65
CA PRO A 3 9.71 32.13 0.96
C PRO A 3 9.49 30.73 0.38
N ARG A 4 10.54 30.06 -0.14
CA ARG A 4 10.46 28.69 -0.68
C ARG A 4 10.22 27.66 0.42
N GLU A 5 10.87 27.81 1.56
CA GLU A 5 10.67 26.95 2.73
C GLU A 5 9.23 27.03 3.22
N ARG A 6 8.65 28.24 3.27
CA ARG A 6 7.23 28.43 3.64
C ARG A 6 6.28 27.69 2.70
N VAL A 7 6.53 27.76 1.39
CA VAL A 7 5.72 27.03 0.39
C VAL A 7 5.86 25.53 0.56
N ALA A 8 7.09 25.02 0.74
CA ALA A 8 7.32 23.60 0.95
C ALA A 8 6.63 23.08 2.21
N ALA A 9 6.61 23.86 3.29
CA ALA A 9 5.91 23.51 4.53
C ALA A 9 4.39 23.44 4.32
N ALA A 10 3.79 24.42 3.65
CA ALA A 10 2.36 24.42 3.33
C ALA A 10 1.98 23.26 2.39
N GLN A 11 2.82 22.94 1.41
CA GLN A 11 2.64 21.76 0.55
C GLN A 11 2.69 20.46 1.35
N ALA A 12 3.65 20.33 2.27
CA ALA A 12 3.74 19.16 3.14
C ALA A 12 2.52 19.02 4.05
N GLU A 13 1.97 20.14 4.54
CA GLU A 13 0.74 20.15 5.34
C GLU A 13 -0.48 19.71 4.53
N LEU A 14 -0.63 20.24 3.31
CA LEU A 14 -1.68 19.82 2.39
C LEU A 14 -1.58 18.33 2.04
N LEU A 15 -0.37 17.82 1.80
CA LEU A 15 -0.15 16.39 1.54
C LEU A 15 -0.53 15.53 2.74
N ARG A 16 -0.23 15.98 3.98
CA ARG A 16 -0.68 15.28 5.19
C ARG A 16 -2.21 15.28 5.32
N ALA A 17 -2.87 16.40 5.02
CA ALA A 17 -4.34 16.47 5.04
C ALA A 17 -4.97 15.50 4.04
N LEU A 18 -4.40 15.40 2.84
CA LEU A 18 -4.94 14.56 1.77
C LEU A 18 -4.62 13.06 1.93
N LEU A 19 -3.45 12.72 2.45
CA LEU A 19 -2.92 11.35 2.42
C LEU A 19 -2.80 10.69 3.79
N ALA A 20 -2.82 11.48 4.87
CA ALA A 20 -2.48 11.03 6.22
C ALA A 20 -3.46 11.48 7.31
N ASN A 21 -4.71 11.78 6.93
CA ASN A 21 -5.75 12.25 7.86
C ASN A 21 -5.34 13.50 8.67
N GLY A 22 -4.46 14.33 8.12
CA GLY A 22 -4.12 15.62 8.72
C GLY A 22 -5.32 16.57 8.72
N GLY A 23 -5.32 17.55 9.62
CA GLY A 23 -6.29 18.64 9.60
C GLY A 23 -6.18 19.48 8.32
N ALA A 24 -7.27 20.18 7.98
CA ALA A 24 -7.26 21.13 6.86
C ALA A 24 -6.27 22.28 7.17
N PRO A 25 -5.29 22.57 6.28
CA PRO A 25 -4.41 23.71 6.46
C PRO A 25 -5.19 25.03 6.40
N GLU A 26 -4.62 26.10 6.95
CA GLU A 26 -5.22 27.43 6.90
C GLU A 26 -5.54 27.86 5.45
N GLY A 27 -6.75 28.42 5.25
CA GLY A 27 -7.22 28.86 3.94
C GLY A 27 -7.76 27.75 3.02
N PHE A 28 -7.73 26.48 3.46
CA PHE A 28 -8.34 25.37 2.72
C PHE A 28 -9.70 24.98 3.29
N ASP A 29 -10.63 24.68 2.40
CA ASP A 29 -11.95 24.17 2.72
C ASP A 29 -11.86 22.67 3.10
N ALA A 30 -12.26 22.35 4.33
CA ALA A 30 -12.19 21.00 4.87
C ALA A 30 -13.09 20.00 4.14
N GLU A 31 -14.26 20.42 3.65
CA GLU A 31 -15.18 19.56 2.91
C GLU A 31 -14.61 19.21 1.54
N ARG A 32 -14.05 20.21 0.84
CA ARG A 32 -13.37 20.00 -0.45
C ARG A 32 -12.16 19.09 -0.29
N LEU A 33 -11.38 19.25 0.78
CA LEU A 33 -10.28 18.34 1.07
C LEU A 33 -10.78 16.92 1.34
N ALA A 34 -11.86 16.73 2.09
CA ALA A 34 -12.44 15.41 2.30
C ALA A 34 -12.88 14.73 0.99
N VAL A 35 -13.47 15.49 0.05
CA VAL A 35 -13.81 14.99 -1.30
C VAL A 35 -12.56 14.56 -2.07
N GLN A 36 -11.49 15.36 -1.99
CA GLN A 36 -10.22 15.03 -2.66
C GLN A 36 -9.56 13.80 -2.03
N SER A 37 -9.51 13.69 -0.71
CA SER A 37 -8.99 12.51 0.00
C SER A 37 -9.74 11.24 -0.41
N LYS A 38 -11.07 11.29 -0.51
CA LYS A 38 -11.89 10.16 -1.00
C LYS A 38 -11.54 9.79 -2.46
N SER A 39 -11.34 10.78 -3.32
CA SER A 39 -10.97 10.57 -4.73
C SER A 39 -9.58 9.94 -4.87
N LEU A 40 -8.61 10.40 -4.07
CA LEU A 40 -7.27 9.85 -4.02
C LEU A 40 -7.26 8.42 -3.49
N LEU A 41 -8.03 8.14 -2.43
CA LEU A 41 -8.21 6.78 -1.92
C LEU A 41 -8.77 5.86 -3.00
N ALA A 42 -9.86 6.27 -3.67
CA ALA A 42 -10.46 5.48 -4.74
C ALA A 42 -9.49 5.24 -5.91
N LYS A 43 -8.67 6.22 -6.28
CA LYS A 43 -7.61 6.05 -7.28
C LYS A 43 -6.57 5.03 -6.82
N ARG A 44 -6.10 5.13 -5.57
CA ARG A 44 -5.11 4.21 -5.00
C ARG A 44 -5.66 2.78 -4.97
N THR A 45 -6.93 2.58 -4.62
CA THR A 45 -7.58 1.26 -4.67
C THR A 45 -7.58 0.67 -6.08
N ARG A 46 -7.92 1.46 -7.10
CA ARG A 46 -7.91 0.99 -8.50
C ARG A 46 -6.51 0.62 -8.97
N VAL A 47 -5.50 1.43 -8.64
CA VAL A 47 -4.11 1.11 -8.95
C VAL A 47 -3.67 -0.15 -8.22
N MET A 48 -4.07 -0.35 -6.97
CA MET A 48 -3.73 -1.56 -6.22
C MET A 48 -4.35 -2.81 -6.86
N ALA A 49 -5.61 -2.75 -7.27
CA ALA A 49 -6.26 -3.85 -7.99
C ALA A 49 -5.56 -4.16 -9.33
N ALA A 50 -5.03 -3.14 -10.02
CA ALA A 50 -4.27 -3.33 -11.25
C ALA A 50 -2.86 -3.90 -11.01
N VAL A 51 -2.20 -3.52 -9.90
CA VAL A 51 -0.86 -4.02 -9.54
C VAL A 51 -0.92 -5.44 -8.95
N ARG A 52 -1.99 -5.78 -8.24
CA ARG A 52 -2.24 -7.08 -7.60
C ARG A 52 -3.61 -7.65 -8.00
N PRO A 53 -3.78 -8.01 -9.28
CA PRO A 53 -5.03 -8.62 -9.75
C PRO A 53 -5.32 -9.94 -9.02
N ASP A 54 -4.28 -10.69 -8.64
CA ASP A 54 -4.35 -11.91 -7.83
C ASP A 54 -5.06 -11.70 -6.49
N LEU A 55 -4.77 -10.58 -5.81
CA LEU A 55 -5.42 -10.24 -4.55
C LEU A 55 -6.84 -9.72 -4.76
N ALA A 56 -7.07 -8.96 -5.83
CA ALA A 56 -8.40 -8.48 -6.17
C ALA A 56 -9.36 -9.65 -6.47
N GLU A 57 -8.89 -10.65 -7.21
CA GLU A 57 -9.63 -11.88 -7.48
C GLU A 57 -9.87 -12.70 -6.20
N ALA A 58 -8.82 -12.94 -5.42
CA ALA A 58 -8.92 -13.75 -4.20
C ALA A 58 -9.84 -13.15 -3.12
N LEU A 59 -9.89 -11.82 -3.02
CA LEU A 59 -10.70 -11.12 -2.02
C LEU A 59 -12.10 -10.74 -2.53
N GLY A 60 -12.31 -10.70 -3.85
CA GLY A 60 -13.56 -10.29 -4.47
C GLY A 60 -14.07 -8.95 -3.94
N ASP A 61 -15.35 -8.88 -3.59
CA ASP A 61 -16.02 -7.66 -3.11
C ASP A 61 -15.37 -7.06 -1.86
N ARG A 62 -14.70 -7.87 -1.05
CA ARG A 62 -14.01 -7.42 0.16
C ARG A 62 -12.74 -6.65 -0.13
N PHE A 63 -12.17 -6.73 -1.34
CA PHE A 63 -10.92 -6.06 -1.68
C PHE A 63 -10.97 -4.57 -1.39
N ARG A 64 -12.05 -3.90 -1.82
CA ARG A 64 -12.21 -2.45 -1.67
C ARG A 64 -12.30 -2.06 -0.19
N GLU A 65 -13.11 -2.77 0.57
CA GLU A 65 -13.30 -2.53 2.01
C GLU A 65 -11.99 -2.72 2.78
N LEU A 66 -11.33 -3.86 2.56
CA LEU A 66 -10.06 -4.18 3.22
C LEU A 66 -8.95 -3.20 2.84
N PHE A 67 -8.90 -2.76 1.58
CA PHE A 67 -7.94 -1.75 1.16
C PHE A 67 -8.20 -0.39 1.83
N HIS A 68 -9.46 -0.01 2.01
CA HIS A 68 -9.80 1.23 2.71
C HIS A 68 -9.38 1.17 4.20
N SER A 69 -9.61 0.04 4.87
CA SER A 69 -9.15 -0.18 6.25
C SER A 69 -7.62 -0.11 6.35
N TYR A 70 -6.91 -0.83 5.47
CA TYR A 70 -5.46 -0.74 5.35
C TYR A 70 -4.98 0.70 5.15
N ALA A 71 -5.56 1.43 4.20
CA ALA A 71 -5.14 2.79 3.86
C ALA A 71 -5.40 3.80 4.99
N LYS A 72 -6.40 3.57 5.84
CA LYS A 72 -6.68 4.39 7.02
C LYS A 72 -5.59 4.24 8.08
N GLU A 73 -5.11 3.02 8.31
CA GLU A 73 -4.02 2.70 9.24
C GLU A 73 -2.64 3.01 8.64
N ASN A 74 -2.55 3.00 7.31
CA ASN A 74 -1.32 3.19 6.54
C ASN A 74 -1.47 4.34 5.54
N PRO A 75 -1.53 5.59 6.04
CA PRO A 75 -1.29 6.78 5.23
C PRO A 75 -0.13 6.58 4.27
N ARG A 76 -0.33 6.85 2.98
CA ARG A 76 0.74 6.63 2.01
C ARG A 76 1.84 7.68 2.23
N PRO A 77 3.07 7.29 2.62
CA PRO A 77 4.15 8.26 2.73
C PRO A 77 4.49 8.80 1.33
N THR A 78 4.88 10.08 1.26
CA THR A 78 5.41 10.66 0.03
C THR A 78 6.64 9.89 -0.43
N GLY A 79 6.70 9.54 -1.72
CA GLY A 79 7.86 8.87 -2.32
C GLY A 79 7.81 7.33 -2.32
N VAL A 80 6.82 6.70 -1.69
CA VAL A 80 6.67 5.24 -1.75
C VAL A 80 6.08 4.84 -3.12
N GLY A 81 6.76 3.94 -3.83
CA GLY A 81 6.28 3.39 -5.10
C GLY A 81 5.16 2.37 -4.93
N TYR A 82 4.34 2.18 -5.96
CA TYR A 82 3.17 1.27 -5.89
C TYR A 82 3.51 -0.19 -5.58
N ARG A 83 4.71 -0.67 -5.95
CA ARG A 83 5.17 -2.03 -5.62
C ARG A 83 5.39 -2.22 -4.12
N ALA A 84 6.09 -1.29 -3.48
CA ALA A 84 6.33 -1.35 -2.03
C ALA A 84 5.03 -1.23 -1.22
N ASP A 85 4.09 -0.43 -1.73
CA ASP A 85 2.74 -0.30 -1.17
C ASP A 85 1.96 -1.62 -1.28
N ALA A 86 2.06 -2.32 -2.41
CA ALA A 86 1.43 -3.61 -2.62
C ALA A 86 1.96 -4.71 -1.68
N GLU A 87 3.27 -4.74 -1.44
CA GLU A 87 3.87 -5.66 -0.48
C GLU A 87 3.42 -5.36 0.96
N SER A 88 3.35 -4.09 1.32
CA SER A 88 2.82 -3.65 2.62
C SER A 88 1.37 -4.07 2.81
N PHE A 89 0.52 -3.88 1.80
CA PHE A 89 -0.88 -4.32 1.83
C PHE A 89 -1.00 -5.85 1.93
N THR A 90 -0.19 -6.60 1.18
CA THR A 90 -0.15 -8.07 1.25
C THR A 90 0.22 -8.56 2.66
N THR A 91 1.24 -7.93 3.25
CA THR A 91 1.67 -8.22 4.62
C THR A 91 0.56 -7.91 5.61
N TRP A 92 -0.10 -6.76 5.46
CA TRP A 92 -1.24 -6.37 6.30
C TRP A 92 -2.38 -7.40 6.21
N LEU A 93 -2.72 -7.88 5.02
CA LEU A 93 -3.75 -8.91 4.82
C LEU A 93 -3.41 -10.23 5.53
N HIS A 94 -2.16 -10.68 5.48
CA HIS A 94 -1.74 -11.90 6.19
C HIS A 94 -1.73 -11.71 7.71
N THR A 95 -1.26 -10.55 8.19
CA THR A 95 -1.22 -10.24 9.63
C THR A 95 -2.63 -10.16 10.23
N HIS A 96 -3.59 -9.62 9.49
CA HIS A 96 -4.99 -9.51 9.91
C HIS A 96 -5.84 -10.76 9.56
N GLY A 97 -5.23 -11.82 9.03
CA GLY A 97 -5.91 -13.09 8.76
C GLY A 97 -6.89 -13.05 7.58
N HIS A 98 -6.77 -12.07 6.69
CA HIS A 98 -7.59 -11.96 5.48
C HIS A 98 -7.10 -12.85 4.33
N LEU A 99 -5.86 -13.35 4.42
CA LEU A 99 -5.30 -14.34 3.51
C LEU A 99 -4.65 -15.49 4.29
N PRO A 100 -4.74 -16.73 3.80
CA PRO A 100 -4.03 -17.86 4.41
C PRO A 100 -2.53 -17.57 4.43
N ARG A 101 -1.83 -17.94 5.52
CA ARG A 101 -0.38 -17.72 5.61
C ARG A 101 0.33 -18.39 4.43
N PRO A 102 1.27 -17.70 3.76
CA PRO A 102 1.99 -18.28 2.64
C PRO A 102 2.71 -19.54 3.14
N ARG A 103 2.38 -20.69 2.56
CA ARG A 103 3.06 -21.95 2.88
C ARG A 103 4.50 -21.80 2.42
N LYS A 104 5.46 -21.82 3.35
CA LYS A 104 6.89 -21.81 2.99
C LYS A 104 7.13 -22.96 2.00
N PRO A 105 7.69 -22.70 0.80
CA PRO A 105 8.02 -23.78 -0.12
C PRO A 105 9.01 -24.70 0.59
N ARG A 106 8.64 -25.99 0.73
CA ARG A 106 9.56 -27.02 1.22
C ARG A 106 10.67 -27.11 0.20
N ARG A 107 11.85 -26.53 0.50
CA ARG A 107 13.07 -26.73 -0.30
C ARG A 107 13.37 -28.22 -0.33
N ARG A 108 12.95 -28.91 -1.40
CA ARG A 108 13.46 -30.24 -1.74
C ARG A 108 14.83 -30.04 -2.36
N TRP A 109 15.86 -30.14 -1.52
CA TRP A 109 17.23 -30.34 -1.99
C TRP A 109 17.26 -31.72 -2.62
N SER A 110 17.12 -31.79 -3.95
CA SER A 110 17.43 -33.02 -4.68
C SER A 110 18.94 -33.19 -4.64
N VAL A 111 19.40 -34.09 -3.76
CA VAL A 111 20.75 -34.66 -3.76
C VAL A 111 21.04 -35.17 -5.16
N PHE A 112 21.90 -34.48 -5.89
CA PHE A 112 22.52 -35.02 -7.09
C PHE A 112 23.48 -36.10 -6.62
N LYS A 113 23.05 -37.36 -6.68
CA LYS A 113 23.85 -38.52 -6.31
C LYS A 113 25.03 -38.61 -7.27
N SER A 114 26.23 -38.59 -6.71
CA SER A 114 27.51 -38.80 -7.37
C SER A 114 27.46 -39.99 -8.33
N ARG A 115 27.93 -39.78 -9.56
CA ARG A 115 28.53 -40.86 -10.34
C ARG A 115 30.04 -40.72 -10.18
N GLU A 116 30.61 -41.58 -9.33
CA GLU A 116 32.02 -41.91 -9.42
C GLU A 116 32.26 -42.66 -10.73
N PRO A 117 33.35 -42.38 -11.46
CA PRO A 117 33.84 -43.26 -12.51
C PRO A 117 34.91 -44.18 -11.95
N HIS A 118 34.73 -45.50 -12.06
CA HIS A 118 35.83 -46.47 -12.12
C HIS A 118 35.35 -47.80 -12.71
N PRO A 119 36.25 -48.62 -13.27
CA PRO A 119 37.70 -48.42 -13.45
C PRO A 119 38.11 -47.89 -14.82
#